data_AF-A0A1G2PUC2-F1
#
_entry.id   AF-A0A1G2PUC2-F1
#
_cell.length_a   1.000
_cell.length_b   1.000
_cell.length_c   1.000
_cell.angle_alpha   90.00
_cell.angle_beta   90.00
_cell.angle_gamma   90.00
#
_symmetry.space_group_name_H-M   'P 1'
#
loop_
_entity.id
_entity.type
_entity.pdbx_description
1 polymer ?
#
loop_
_entity_poly.entity_id
_entity_poly.type
_entity_poly.pdbx_seq_one_letter_code
_entity_poly.pdbx_strand_id
1 'polypeptide(L)'
;MITISTDQIIISTVLLFVLFSVAQFLIATWIKARLEKSIQHEYDKKSIDYNFSILQREQAVKIAALLAKWIKYGEDSTEVLSENERRNYFEELNKMTLELAIWIPDEEIVKKLMACLSHNETAPNIREIVTDVRALVRNKNNYDLTWQDIVVFSIRNS
;
A
#
# COMPACT_ATOMS: atom_id res chain seq x y z
N MET A 1 -58.00 -53.44 -8.65
CA MET A 1 -56.63 -53.93 -8.88
C MET A 1 -56.03 -53.01 -9.95
N ILE A 2 -55.18 -52.05 -9.56
CA ILE A 2 -54.60 -51.11 -10.54
C ILE A 2 -53.45 -51.83 -11.22
N THR A 3 -53.65 -52.27 -12.46
CA THR A 3 -52.61 -52.89 -13.27
C THR A 3 -51.79 -51.78 -13.91
N ILE A 4 -50.60 -51.53 -13.38
CA ILE A 4 -49.65 -50.58 -13.98
C ILE A 4 -49.09 -51.24 -15.25
N SER A 5 -49.24 -50.58 -16.40
CA SER A 5 -48.67 -51.05 -17.67
C SER A 5 -47.14 -50.94 -17.66
N THR A 6 -46.45 -51.90 -18.28
CA THR A 6 -44.98 -51.91 -18.43
C THR A 6 -44.44 -50.63 -19.06
N ASP A 7 -45.21 -50.02 -19.98
CA ASP A 7 -44.84 -48.77 -20.65
C ASP A 7 -44.76 -47.59 -19.66
N GLN A 8 -45.66 -47.56 -18.67
CA GLN A 8 -45.69 -46.51 -17.65
C GLN A 8 -44.47 -46.61 -16.73
N ILE A 9 -44.00 -47.83 -16.44
CA ILE A 9 -42.80 -48.07 -15.64
C ILE A 9 -41.55 -47.58 -16.39
N ILE A 10 -41.46 -47.83 -17.71
CA ILE A 10 -40.33 -47.39 -18.52
C ILE A 10 -40.27 -45.85 -18.58
N ILE A 11 -41.41 -45.19 -18.85
CA ILE A 11 -41.48 -43.72 -18.94
C ILE A 11 -41.08 -43.07 -17.60
N SER A 12 -41.61 -43.57 -16.48
CA SER A 12 -41.31 -43.02 -15.16
C SER A 12 -39.84 -43.23 -14.76
N THR A 13 -39.23 -44.35 -15.16
CA THR A 13 -37.80 -44.61 -14.92
C THR A 13 -36.91 -43.66 -15.74
N VAL A 14 -37.21 -43.48 -17.03
CA VAL A 14 -36.48 -42.53 -17.90
C VAL A 14 -36.60 -41.10 -17.36
N LEU A 15 -37.79 -40.71 -16.91
CA LEU A 15 -38.03 -39.37 -16.36
C LEU A 15 -37.24 -39.14 -15.06
N LEU A 16 -37.11 -40.15 -14.21
CA LEU A 16 -36.26 -40.11 -13.02
C LEU A 16 -34.78 -39.89 -13.38
N PHE A 17 -34.26 -40.62 -14.38
CA PHE A 17 -32.88 -40.45 -14.84
C PHE A 17 -32.60 -39.06 -15.41
N VAL A 18 -33.56 -38.49 -16.14
CA VAL A 18 -33.46 -37.12 -16.66
C VAL A 18 -33.42 -36.12 -15.49
N LEU A 19 -34.34 -36.24 -14.53
CA LEU A 19 -34.36 -35.39 -13.34
C LEU A 19 -33.06 -35.48 -12.54
N PHE A 20 -32.52 -36.69 -12.37
CA PHE A 20 -31.26 -36.92 -11.67
C PHE A 20 -30.08 -36.27 -12.41
N SER A 21 -30.06 -36.36 -13.74
CA SER A 21 -29.02 -35.75 -14.57
C SER A 21 -29.06 -34.22 -14.48
N VAL A 22 -30.26 -33.63 -14.50
CA VAL A 22 -30.44 -32.17 -14.33
C VAL A 22 -30.01 -31.75 -12.93
N ALA A 23 -30.42 -32.48 -11.89
CA ALA A 23 -30.00 -32.20 -10.52
C ALA A 23 -28.48 -32.27 -10.35
N GLN A 24 -27.83 -33.30 -10.90
CA GLN A 24 -26.37 -33.44 -10.88
C GLN A 24 -25.67 -32.28 -11.59
N PHE A 25 -26.20 -31.85 -12.74
CA PHE A 25 -25.67 -30.70 -13.47
C PHE A 25 -25.79 -29.39 -12.68
N LEU A 26 -26.95 -29.16 -12.05
CA LEU A 26 -27.17 -27.97 -11.21
C LEU A 26 -26.25 -27.95 -9.98
N ILE A 27 -26.09 -29.09 -9.30
CA ILE A 27 -25.18 -29.21 -8.16
C ILE A 27 -23.74 -28.95 -8.58
N ALA A 28 -23.28 -29.55 -9.69
CA ALA A 28 -21.94 -29.32 -10.21
C ALA A 28 -21.70 -27.85 -10.57
N THR A 29 -22.69 -27.19 -11.18
CA THR A 29 -22.61 -25.77 -11.54
C THR A 29 -22.61 -24.87 -10.31
N TRP A 30 -23.43 -25.19 -9.29
CA TRP A 30 -23.48 -24.46 -8.03
C TRP A 30 -22.16 -24.56 -7.26
N ILE A 31 -21.56 -25.75 -7.16
CA ILE A 31 -20.26 -25.95 -6.51
C ILE A 31 -19.17 -25.17 -7.24
N LYS A 32 -19.12 -25.25 -8.58
CA LYS A 32 -18.15 -24.49 -9.39
C LYS A 32 -18.28 -22.98 -9.15
N ALA A 33 -19.49 -22.44 -9.24
CA ALA A 33 -19.75 -21.02 -9.03
C ALA A 33 -19.39 -20.57 -7.60
N ARG A 34 -19.67 -21.42 -6.59
CA ARG A 34 -19.33 -21.12 -5.20
C ARG A 34 -17.82 -21.09 -4.98
N LEU A 35 -17.11 -22.05 -5.57
CA LEU A 35 -15.65 -22.14 -5.46
C LEU A 35 -14.97 -20.99 -6.21
N GLU A 36 -15.40 -20.71 -7.44
CA GLU A 36 -14.90 -19.59 -8.25
C GLU A 36 -15.10 -18.26 -7.54
N LYS A 37 -16.28 -18.01 -6.95
CA LYS A 37 -16.53 -16.79 -6.17
C LYS A 37 -15.65 -16.69 -4.92
N SER A 38 -15.38 -17.81 -4.26
CA SER A 38 -14.48 -17.84 -3.09
C SER A 38 -13.04 -17.50 -3.50
N ILE A 39 -12.57 -18.08 -4.59
CA ILE A 39 -11.25 -17.84 -5.15
C ILE A 39 -11.13 -16.38 -5.61
N GLN A 40 -12.11 -15.89 -6.38
CA GLN A 40 -12.17 -14.53 -6.87
C GLN A 40 -12.10 -13.53 -5.71
N HIS A 41 -12.86 -13.74 -4.65
CA HIS A 41 -12.81 -12.88 -3.47
C HIS A 41 -11.41 -12.83 -2.83
N GLU A 42 -10.74 -13.97 -2.74
CA GLU A 42 -9.37 -14.02 -2.20
C GLU A 42 -8.38 -13.30 -3.12
N TYR A 43 -8.51 -13.44 -4.44
CA TYR A 43 -7.70 -12.71 -5.42
C TYR A 43 -7.96 -11.21 -5.40
N ASP A 44 -9.23 -10.79 -5.34
CA ASP A 44 -9.62 -9.38 -5.25
C ASP A 44 -9.04 -8.76 -3.98
N LYS A 45 -9.14 -9.46 -2.85
CA LYS A 45 -8.53 -9.01 -1.60
C LYS A 45 -7.02 -8.86 -1.72
N LYS A 46 -6.33 -9.88 -2.24
CA LYS A 46 -4.87 -9.82 -2.45
C LYS A 46 -4.47 -8.70 -3.42
N SER A 47 -5.27 -8.42 -4.44
CA SER A 47 -5.04 -7.33 -5.38
C SER A 47 -5.16 -5.97 -4.70
N ILE A 48 -6.19 -5.78 -3.86
CA ILE A 48 -6.37 -4.55 -3.08
C ILE A 48 -5.20 -4.36 -2.11
N ASP A 49 -4.82 -5.40 -1.36
CA ASP A 49 -3.71 -5.36 -0.41
C ASP A 49 -2.39 -5.01 -1.13
N TYR A 50 -2.17 -5.59 -2.31
CA TYR A 50 -1.01 -5.29 -3.15
C TYR A 50 -1.00 -3.83 -3.63
N ASN A 51 -2.13 -3.33 -4.13
CA ASN A 51 -2.26 -1.94 -4.56
C ASN A 51 -2.02 -0.97 -3.40
N PHE A 52 -2.54 -1.28 -2.21
CA PHE A 52 -2.28 -0.49 -1.01
C PHE A 52 -0.78 -0.47 -0.66
N SER A 53 -0.10 -1.62 -0.77
CA SER A 53 1.35 -1.69 -0.54
C SER A 53 2.15 -0.86 -1.56
N ILE A 54 1.70 -0.76 -2.81
CA ILE A 54 2.31 0.11 -3.82
C ILE A 54 2.16 1.57 -3.42
N LEU A 55 0.94 1.99 -3.06
CA LEU A 55 0.68 3.36 -2.62
C LEU A 55 1.54 3.74 -1.42
N GLN A 56 1.70 2.84 -0.43
CA GLN A 56 2.59 3.07 0.71
C GLN A 56 4.05 3.28 0.28
N ARG A 57 4.54 2.51 -0.69
CA ARG A 57 5.91 2.67 -1.22
C ARG A 57 6.09 3.98 -1.97
N GLU A 58 5.14 4.35 -2.82
CA GLU A 58 5.18 5.62 -3.56
C GLU A 58 5.28 6.81 -2.60
N GLN A 59 4.57 6.74 -1.47
CA GLN A 59 4.54 7.83 -0.50
C GLN A 59 5.84 7.89 0.31
N ALA A 60 6.44 6.74 0.64
CA ALA A 60 7.78 6.72 1.20
C ALA A 60 8.85 7.28 0.23
N VAL A 61 8.69 7.07 -1.08
CA VAL A 61 9.54 7.72 -2.09
C VAL A 61 9.38 9.24 -2.03
N LYS A 62 8.16 9.77 -1.86
CA LYS A 62 7.94 11.22 -1.70
C LYS A 62 8.61 11.78 -0.43
N ILE A 63 8.53 11.07 0.70
CA ILE A 63 9.22 11.47 1.94
C ILE A 63 10.73 11.51 1.71
N ALA A 64 11.29 10.47 1.09
CA ALA A 64 12.71 10.42 0.78
C ALA A 64 13.13 11.55 -0.18
N ALA A 65 12.30 11.88 -1.18
CA ALA A 65 12.55 12.98 -2.10
C ALA A 65 12.55 14.35 -1.39
N LEU A 66 11.60 14.57 -0.47
CA LEU A 66 11.54 15.78 0.34
C LEU A 66 12.80 15.90 1.22
N LEU A 67 13.18 14.82 1.93
CA LEU A 67 14.37 14.83 2.78
C LEU A 67 15.65 15.05 1.96
N ALA A 68 15.79 14.40 0.82
CA ALA A 68 16.94 14.59 -0.07
C ALA A 68 17.01 16.04 -0.59
N LYS A 69 15.86 16.64 -0.94
CA LYS A 69 15.78 18.01 -1.41
C LYS A 69 16.11 19.02 -0.32
N TRP A 70 15.70 18.74 0.92
CA TRP A 70 16.06 19.52 2.11
C TRP A 70 17.57 19.46 2.39
N ILE A 71 18.16 18.27 2.36
CA ILE A 71 19.60 18.07 2.60
C ILE A 71 20.46 18.76 1.51
N LYS A 72 20.00 18.75 0.25
CA LYS A 72 20.77 19.29 -0.88
C LYS A 72 21.12 20.78 -0.74
N TYR A 73 20.20 21.56 -0.17
CA TYR A 73 20.34 23.01 -0.07
C TYR A 73 20.16 23.49 1.37
N GLY A 74 20.66 22.74 2.37
CA GLY A 74 20.57 23.11 3.80
C GLY A 74 20.88 24.60 4.07
N GLU A 75 20.46 25.13 5.22
CA GLU A 75 20.34 26.58 5.53
C GLU A 75 21.34 27.54 4.84
N ASP A 76 22.63 27.22 4.83
CA ASP A 76 23.72 28.01 4.23
C ASP A 76 23.73 28.08 2.69
N SER A 77 22.92 27.28 2.00
CA SER A 77 22.89 27.19 0.53
C SER A 77 22.03 28.28 -0.11
N THR A 78 21.34 29.08 0.71
CA THR A 78 20.52 30.21 0.26
C THR A 78 21.36 31.31 -0.42
N GLU A 79 22.68 31.33 -0.23
CA GLU A 79 23.60 32.23 -0.94
C GLU A 79 23.85 31.85 -2.42
N VAL A 80 23.58 30.61 -2.84
CA VAL A 80 23.92 30.11 -4.18
C VAL A 80 22.75 30.23 -5.18
N LEU A 81 21.53 30.47 -4.69
CA LEU A 81 20.30 30.43 -5.51
C LEU A 81 19.83 31.83 -5.90
N SER A 82 19.40 32.00 -7.16
CA SER A 82 18.73 33.23 -7.60
C SER A 82 17.40 33.42 -6.86
N GLU A 83 16.94 34.66 -6.70
CA GLU A 83 15.74 34.99 -5.92
C GLU A 83 14.48 34.23 -6.37
N ASN A 84 14.34 34.03 -7.69
CA ASN A 84 13.24 33.26 -8.28
C ASN A 84 13.38 31.75 -8.03
N GLU A 85 14.60 31.21 -8.10
CA GLU A 85 14.87 29.79 -7.84
C GLU A 85 14.61 29.45 -6.37
N ARG A 86 14.95 30.37 -5.47
CA ARG A 86 14.68 30.25 -4.03
C ARG A 86 13.18 30.21 -3.73
N ARG A 87 12.38 31.07 -4.37
CA ARG A 87 10.90 31.04 -4.19
C ARG A 87 10.31 29.71 -4.66
N ASN A 88 10.68 29.26 -5.86
CA ASN A 88 10.21 27.98 -6.41
C ASN A 88 10.63 26.80 -5.51
N TYR A 89 11.86 26.84 -4.99
CA TYR A 89 12.38 25.82 -4.08
C TYR A 89 11.53 25.71 -2.80
N PHE A 90 11.27 26.83 -2.11
CA PHE A 90 10.46 26.84 -0.89
C PHE A 90 8.98 26.52 -1.15
N GLU A 91 8.41 26.98 -2.26
CA GLU A 91 7.05 26.63 -2.66
C GLU A 91 6.90 25.11 -2.80
N GLU A 92 7.85 24.47 -3.50
CA GLU A 92 7.80 23.03 -3.72
C GLU A 92 8.04 22.24 -2.42
N LEU A 93 8.94 22.69 -1.55
CA LEU A 93 9.12 22.09 -0.22
C LEU A 93 7.86 22.20 0.64
N ASN A 94 7.23 23.37 0.66
CA ASN A 94 5.99 23.59 1.41
C ASN A 94 4.89 22.67 0.89
N LYS A 95 4.72 22.60 -0.44
CA LYS A 95 3.76 21.69 -1.07
C LYS A 95 4.00 20.23 -0.64
N MET A 96 5.24 19.75 -0.76
CA MET A 96 5.58 18.38 -0.36
C MET A 96 5.35 18.13 1.14
N THR A 97 5.70 19.09 1.98
CA THR A 97 5.53 19.00 3.44
C THR A 97 4.05 18.92 3.83
N LEU A 98 3.21 19.75 3.22
CA LEU A 98 1.77 19.76 3.46
C LEU A 98 1.08 18.51 2.92
N GLU A 99 1.47 18.04 1.73
CA GLU A 99 0.97 16.77 1.17
C GLU A 99 1.26 15.59 2.09
N LEU A 100 2.46 15.53 2.67
CA LEU A 100 2.84 14.48 3.62
C LEU A 100 2.08 14.56 4.94
N ALA A 101 1.86 15.77 5.46
CA ALA A 101 1.11 15.99 6.70
C ALA A 101 -0.34 15.49 6.64
N ILE A 102 -0.96 15.60 5.46
CA ILE A 102 -2.33 15.13 5.23
C ILE A 102 -2.38 13.61 5.10
N TRP A 103 -1.33 13.00 4.52
CA TRP A 103 -1.36 11.60 4.12
C TRP A 103 -0.88 10.63 5.20
N ILE A 104 0.08 11.03 6.04
CA ILE A 104 0.64 10.15 7.07
C ILE A 104 -0.37 10.03 8.23
N PRO A 105 -0.93 8.83 8.50
CA PRO A 105 -1.89 8.66 9.58
C PRO A 105 -1.24 8.64 10.97
N ASP A 106 0.08 8.41 11.02
CA ASP A 106 0.85 8.36 12.27
C ASP A 106 1.31 9.77 12.67
N GLU A 107 0.65 10.34 13.67
CA GLU A 107 0.97 11.67 14.18
C GLU A 107 2.39 11.79 14.75
N GLU A 108 2.96 10.71 15.29
CA GLU A 108 4.29 10.77 15.89
C GLU A 108 5.35 10.97 14.81
N ILE A 109 5.23 10.25 13.69
CA ILE A 109 6.15 10.40 12.54
C ILE A 109 6.03 11.80 11.95
N VAL A 110 4.82 12.34 11.82
CA VAL A 110 4.62 13.71 11.31
C VAL A 110 5.27 14.72 12.26
N LYS A 111 5.08 14.60 13.57
CA LYS A 111 5.70 15.50 14.56
C LYS A 111 7.22 15.44 14.49
N LYS A 112 7.81 14.24 14.40
CA LYS A 112 9.26 14.05 14.21
C LYS A 112 9.77 14.68 12.91
N LEU A 113 9.06 14.47 11.81
CA LEU A 113 9.40 15.03 10.49
C LEU A 113 9.37 16.56 10.52
N MET A 114 8.28 17.15 11.05
CA MET A 114 8.15 18.61 11.14
C MET A 114 9.20 19.22 12.06
N ALA A 115 9.51 18.59 13.20
CA ALA A 115 10.57 19.03 14.10
C ALA A 115 11.95 19.02 13.43
N CYS A 116 12.22 18.02 12.59
CA CYS A 116 13.45 17.91 11.80
C CYS A 116 13.53 18.96 10.69
N LEU A 117 12.41 19.28 10.04
CA LEU A 117 12.37 20.33 9.02
C LEU A 117 12.47 21.73 9.66
N SER A 118 11.93 21.93 10.86
CA SER A 118 11.93 23.21 11.57
C SER A 118 13.17 23.48 12.43
N HIS A 119 14.22 22.65 12.34
CA HIS A 119 15.47 22.78 13.11
C HIS A 119 15.26 23.03 14.62
N ASN A 120 14.36 22.28 15.25
CA ASN A 120 14.26 22.32 16.71
C ASN A 120 15.50 21.63 17.32
N GLU A 121 16.09 22.18 18.38
CA GLU A 121 17.29 21.62 19.05
C GLU A 121 17.11 20.18 19.54
N THR A 122 15.86 19.73 19.69
CA THR A 122 15.48 18.36 20.07
C THR A 122 15.12 17.47 18.87
N ALA A 123 15.40 17.90 17.64
CA ALA A 123 14.97 17.19 16.44
C ALA A 123 15.69 15.84 16.27
N PRO A 124 14.94 14.76 15.99
CA PRO A 124 15.54 13.46 15.71
C PRO A 124 16.36 13.52 14.41
N ASN A 125 17.35 12.64 14.32
CA ASN A 125 18.21 12.59 13.13
C ASN A 125 17.37 12.21 11.90
N ILE A 126 17.63 12.83 10.74
CA ILE A 126 16.95 12.49 9.46
C ILE A 126 16.97 10.97 9.20
N ARG A 127 18.06 10.29 9.57
CA ARG A 127 18.21 8.83 9.42
C ARG A 127 17.25 8.03 10.30
N GLU A 128 16.91 8.55 11.47
CA GLU A 128 15.93 7.93 12.38
C GLU A 128 14.53 7.98 11.75
N ILE A 129 14.15 9.11 11.17
CA ILE A 129 12.86 9.28 10.48
C ILE A 129 12.74 8.33 9.29
N VAL A 130 13.82 8.18 8.49
CA VAL A 130 13.84 7.22 7.38
C VAL A 130 13.68 5.77 7.87
N THR A 131 14.22 5.45 9.05
CA THR A 131 14.08 4.12 9.66
C THR A 131 12.63 3.89 10.12
N ASP A 132 12.00 4.88 10.76
CA ASP A 132 10.60 4.84 11.19
C ASP A 132 9.64 4.69 10.00
N VAL A 133 9.84 5.48 8.94
CA VAL A 133 9.07 5.40 7.69
C VAL A 133 9.25 4.03 7.02
N ARG A 134 10.48 3.49 7.03
CA ARG A 134 10.76 2.15 6.50
C ARG A 134 10.05 1.06 7.30
N ALA A 135 9.96 1.19 8.62
CA ALA A 135 9.23 0.26 9.48
C ALA A 135 7.73 0.27 9.16
N LEU A 136 7.15 1.46 8.98
CA LEU A 136 5.74 1.64 8.59
C LEU A 136 5.42 0.98 7.24
N VAL A 137 6.27 1.15 6.23
CA VAL A 137 6.06 0.55 4.89
C VAL A 137 6.28 -0.97 4.90
N ARG A 138 7.24 -1.48 5.68
CA ARG A 138 7.54 -2.93 5.71
C ARG A 138 6.57 -3.72 6.60
N ASN A 139 5.74 -3.04 7.39
CA ASN A 139 4.79 -3.66 8.32
C ASN A 139 5.48 -4.74 9.19
N LYS A 140 6.75 -4.49 9.55
CA LYS A 140 7.65 -5.40 10.27
C LYS A 140 8.49 -4.59 11.26
N ASN A 141 8.43 -4.99 12.53
CA ASN A 141 9.22 -4.42 13.62
C ASN A 141 10.67 -4.94 13.67
N ASN A 142 11.23 -5.41 12.54
CA ASN A 142 12.59 -5.96 12.54
C ASN A 142 13.64 -4.86 12.35
N TYR A 143 14.23 -4.48 13.49
CA TYR A 143 15.33 -3.53 13.65
C TYR A 143 16.70 -4.08 13.23
N ASP A 144 16.80 -4.82 12.12
CA ASP A 144 18.09 -5.33 11.64
C ASP A 144 18.97 -4.21 11.05
N LEU A 145 18.38 -3.04 10.77
CA LEU A 145 19.06 -1.89 10.20
C LEU A 145 18.83 -0.70 11.13
N THR A 146 19.92 -0.16 11.64
CA THR A 146 19.90 1.00 12.52
C THR A 146 20.08 2.28 11.70
N TRP A 147 19.74 3.43 12.29
CA TRP A 147 19.95 4.73 11.65
C TRP A 147 21.42 4.99 11.28
N GLN A 148 22.38 4.28 11.90
CA GLN A 148 23.82 4.36 11.62
C GLN A 148 24.21 3.73 10.28
N ASP A 149 23.42 2.77 9.79
CA ASP A 149 23.67 2.07 8.53
C ASP A 149 23.23 2.89 7.31
N ILE A 150 22.50 4.00 7.52
CA ILE A 150 21.97 4.85 6.46
C ILE A 150 23.01 5.91 6.08
N VAL A 151 23.55 5.79 4.87
CA VAL A 151 24.48 6.78 4.29
C VAL A 151 23.69 7.98 3.77
N VAL A 152 24.07 9.17 4.24
CA VAL A 152 23.57 10.45 3.74
C VAL A 152 24.76 11.27 3.27
N PHE A 153 24.73 11.69 2.01
CA PHE A 153 25.74 12.57 1.43
C PHE A 153 25.35 14.02 1.68
N SER A 154 26.26 14.84 2.19
CA SER A 154 26.11 16.30 2.23
C SER A 154 27.21 16.96 1.41
N ILE A 155 26.88 18.08 0.77
CA ILE A 155 27.90 18.93 0.16
C ILE A 155 28.62 19.62 1.33
N ARG A 156 29.88 19.26 1.55
CA ARG A 156 30.72 19.93 2.54
C ARG A 156 31.21 21.23 1.90
N ASN A 157 30.66 22.36 2.32
CA ASN A 157 31.27 23.65 2.00
C ASN A 157 32.62 23.69 2.72
N SER A 158 33.71 23.55 1.96
CA SER A 158 35.09 23.78 2.41
C SER A 158 35.43 25.25 2.32
#